data_AF-A0AAP6L0X4-F1
#
_entry.id   AF-A0AAP6L0X4-F1
#
_cell.length_a   1.000
_cell.length_b   1.000
_cell.length_c   1.000
_cell.angle_alpha   90.00
_cell.angle_beta   90.00
_cell.angle_gamma   90.00
#
_symmetry.space_group_name_H-M   'P 1'
#
loop_
_entity.id
_entity.type
_entity.pdbx_description
1 polymer ?
#
loop_
_entity_poly.entity_id
_entity_poly.type
_entity_poly.pdbx_seq_one_letter_code
_entity_poly.pdbx_strand_id
1 'polypeptide(L)'
;MKSTLPHRDSDPVMMLYAHYFLASELMQKNYRKLEEKRNKNNRLSRNDRVNLSIYFCTWLGFLAVTCEGFKKLRAHILIQNERPQDFIELLPKINRLGSLMKMHSDPLRKFRNDIFHLRDNHGELERFLNGQHNRLEWAEELQTVLGDFFSEYRVYCQVHYAIEGRKDEFIM
;
A
#
# COMPACT_ATOMS: atom_id res chain seq x y z
N MET A 1 17.67 -24.13 15.78
CA MET A 1 16.22 -23.90 15.59
C MET A 1 15.95 -23.85 14.11
N LYS A 2 14.91 -24.52 13.61
CA LYS A 2 14.52 -24.43 12.20
C LYS A 2 13.77 -23.11 12.03
N SER A 3 14.22 -22.25 11.12
CA SER A 3 13.58 -20.95 10.90
C SER A 3 12.12 -21.14 10.52
N THR A 4 11.24 -20.41 11.19
CA THR A 4 9.81 -20.32 10.83
C THR A 4 9.55 -19.20 9.83
N LEU A 5 10.51 -18.29 9.61
CA LEU A 5 10.35 -17.21 8.65
C LEU A 5 10.89 -17.63 7.27
N PRO A 6 10.11 -17.50 6.18
CA PRO A 6 10.64 -17.70 4.83
C PRO A 6 11.84 -16.80 4.52
N HIS A 7 12.59 -17.15 3.47
CA HIS A 7 13.54 -16.22 2.86
C HIS A 7 12.81 -14.93 2.47
N ARG A 8 13.41 -13.77 2.68
CA ARG A 8 12.80 -12.45 2.43
C ARG A 8 12.20 -12.35 1.04
N ASP A 9 12.93 -12.80 0.03
CA ASP A 9 12.50 -12.74 -1.38
C ASP A 9 11.46 -13.81 -1.73
N SER A 10 11.09 -14.65 -0.76
CA SER A 10 10.01 -15.64 -0.83
C SER A 10 8.92 -15.36 0.20
N ASP A 11 9.07 -14.35 1.07
CA ASP A 11 8.04 -13.96 2.02
C ASP A 11 6.97 -13.17 1.27
N PRO A 12 5.74 -13.69 1.16
CA PRO A 12 4.70 -13.04 0.38
C PRO A 12 4.27 -11.68 0.97
N VAL A 13 4.50 -11.42 2.26
CA VAL A 13 4.29 -10.09 2.87
C VAL A 13 5.36 -9.10 2.40
N MET A 14 6.64 -9.53 2.39
CA MET A 14 7.75 -8.70 1.92
C MET A 14 7.68 -8.44 0.42
N MET A 15 7.26 -9.44 -0.37
CA MET A 15 7.03 -9.27 -1.80
C MET A 15 5.91 -8.27 -2.09
N LEU A 16 4.82 -8.30 -1.32
CA LEU A 16 3.75 -7.31 -1.43
C LEU A 16 4.24 -5.90 -1.11
N TYR A 17 5.05 -5.77 -0.05
CA TYR A 17 5.69 -4.51 0.33
C TYR A 17 6.59 -3.96 -0.79
N ALA A 18 7.55 -4.77 -1.24
CA ALA A 18 8.59 -4.33 -2.16
C ALA A 18 8.05 -4.02 -3.57
N HIS A 19 7.15 -4.86 -4.09
CA HIS A 19 6.71 -4.75 -5.49
C HIS A 19 5.52 -3.83 -5.71
N TYR A 20 4.71 -3.57 -4.68
CA TYR A 20 3.48 -2.80 -4.85
C TYR A 20 3.40 -1.62 -3.88
N PHE A 21 3.60 -1.84 -2.58
CA PHE A 21 3.40 -0.79 -1.60
C PHE A 21 4.42 0.35 -1.75
N LEU A 22 5.71 0.04 -1.96
CA LEU A 22 6.74 1.08 -2.16
C LEU A 22 6.48 1.94 -3.40
N ALA A 23 5.99 1.33 -4.48
CA ALA A 23 5.59 2.07 -5.67
C ALA A 23 4.40 3.00 -5.34
N SER A 24 3.40 2.51 -4.60
CA SER A 24 2.28 3.31 -4.10
C SER A 24 2.76 4.52 -3.30
N GLU A 25 3.64 4.30 -2.32
CA GLU A 25 4.18 5.33 -1.44
C GLU A 25 4.98 6.39 -2.20
N LEU A 26 5.85 5.95 -3.13
CA LEU A 26 6.64 6.85 -3.97
C LEU A 26 5.74 7.77 -4.80
N MET A 27 4.67 7.23 -5.38
CA MET A 27 3.73 8.00 -6.20
C MET A 27 2.93 8.98 -5.34
N GLN A 28 2.46 8.56 -4.17
CA GLN A 28 1.78 9.45 -3.23
C GLN A 28 2.68 10.62 -2.81
N LYS A 29 3.94 10.35 -2.48
CA LYS A 29 4.91 11.38 -2.08
C LYS A 29 5.12 12.41 -3.18
N ASN A 30 5.25 11.98 -4.44
CA ASN A 30 5.42 12.89 -5.57
C ASN A 30 4.14 13.67 -5.89
N TYR A 31 2.98 13.03 -5.77
CA TYR A 31 1.68 13.71 -5.85
C TYR A 31 1.57 14.84 -4.81
N ARG A 32 1.83 14.54 -3.52
CA ARG A 32 1.77 15.52 -2.42
C ARG A 32 2.72 16.70 -2.64
N LYS A 33 3.94 16.45 -3.10
CA LYS A 33 4.90 17.52 -3.45
C LYS A 33 4.35 18.47 -4.53
N LEU A 34 3.68 17.95 -5.55
CA LEU A 34 3.09 18.78 -6.60
C LEU A 34 1.84 19.52 -6.11
N GLU A 35 1.02 18.90 -5.26
CA GLU A 35 -0.10 19.59 -4.60
C GLU A 35 0.38 20.76 -3.73
N GLU A 36 1.41 20.55 -2.91
CA GLU A 36 2.03 21.62 -2.12
C GLU A 36 2.56 22.75 -3.01
N LYS A 37 3.23 22.40 -4.12
CA LYS A 37 3.71 23.38 -5.10
C LYS A 37 2.56 24.18 -5.71
N ARG A 38 1.45 23.52 -6.04
CA ARG A 38 0.23 24.16 -6.56
C ARG A 38 -0.34 25.14 -5.55
N ASN A 39 -0.48 24.70 -4.29
CA ASN A 39 -1.05 25.50 -3.21
C ASN A 39 -0.18 26.72 -2.87
N LYS A 40 1.15 26.60 -2.97
CA LYS A 40 2.08 27.73 -2.73
C LYS A 40 2.08 28.76 -3.86
N ASN A 41 2.01 28.31 -5.11
CA ASN A 41 2.21 29.18 -6.28
C ASN A 41 0.91 29.57 -7.00
N ASN A 42 -0.25 29.05 -6.57
CA ASN A 42 -1.54 29.11 -7.26
C ASN A 42 -1.52 28.65 -8.74
N ARG A 43 -0.44 28.00 -9.18
CA ARG A 43 -0.28 27.48 -10.54
C ARG A 43 0.72 26.34 -10.60
N LEU A 44 0.48 25.44 -11.56
CA LEU A 44 1.40 24.40 -11.99
C LEU A 44 1.72 24.60 -13.48
N SER A 45 2.96 24.25 -13.85
CA SER A 45 3.33 24.17 -15.27
C SER A 45 2.51 23.09 -15.99
N ARG A 46 2.47 23.10 -17.32
CA ARG A 46 1.79 22.06 -18.09
C ARG A 46 2.31 20.66 -17.76
N ASN A 47 3.63 20.51 -17.67
CA ASN A 47 4.27 19.24 -17.32
C ASN A 47 3.92 18.81 -15.89
N ASP A 48 3.94 19.74 -14.93
CA ASP A 48 3.56 19.42 -13.55
C ASP A 48 2.10 18.97 -13.45
N ARG A 49 1.17 19.56 -14.24
CA ARG A 49 -0.23 19.11 -14.26
C ARG A 49 -0.37 17.68 -14.76
N VAL A 50 0.33 17.34 -15.84
CA VAL A 50 0.35 15.98 -16.39
C VAL A 50 0.94 15.01 -15.36
N ASN A 51 2.08 15.36 -14.76
CA ASN A 51 2.74 14.55 -13.74
C ASN A 51 1.87 14.36 -12.50
N LEU A 52 1.17 15.40 -12.05
CA LEU A 52 0.23 15.33 -10.93
C LEU A 52 -0.83 14.26 -11.18
N SER A 53 -1.45 14.26 -12.36
CA SER A 53 -2.45 13.26 -12.73
C SER A 53 -1.85 11.84 -12.81
N ILE A 54 -0.65 11.69 -13.37
CA ILE A 54 0.05 10.39 -13.45
C ILE A 54 0.34 9.85 -12.05
N TYR A 55 0.92 10.66 -11.18
CA TYR A 55 1.25 10.25 -9.81
C TYR A 55 0.00 9.91 -9.01
N PHE A 56 -1.06 10.72 -9.13
CA PHE A 56 -2.33 10.46 -8.47
C PHE A 56 -2.95 9.12 -8.90
N CYS A 57 -3.09 8.90 -10.21
CA CYS A 57 -3.68 7.68 -10.76
C CYS A 57 -2.84 6.44 -10.43
N THR A 58 -1.51 6.56 -10.56
CA THR A 58 -0.59 5.46 -10.30
C THR A 58 -0.53 5.10 -8.82
N TRP A 59 -0.55 6.10 -7.92
CA TRP A 59 -0.63 5.89 -6.48
C TRP A 59 -1.86 5.05 -6.10
N LEU A 60 -3.06 5.53 -6.44
CA LEU A 60 -4.30 4.82 -6.13
C LEU A 60 -4.36 3.43 -6.79
N GLY A 61 -3.77 3.30 -7.98
CA GLY A 61 -3.56 2.03 -8.66
C GLY A 61 -2.80 1.00 -7.86
N PHE A 62 -1.58 1.34 -7.44
CA PHE A 62 -0.75 0.46 -6.61
C PHE A 62 -1.34 0.23 -5.22
N LEU A 63 -2.01 1.24 -4.64
CA LEU A 63 -2.74 1.08 -3.39
C LEU A 63 -3.82 0.01 -3.51
N ALA A 64 -4.60 0.03 -4.60
CA ALA A 64 -5.62 -0.97 -4.88
C ALA A 64 -5.03 -2.39 -4.98
N VAL A 65 -3.94 -2.55 -5.73
CA VAL A 65 -3.24 -3.85 -5.87
C VAL A 65 -2.67 -4.30 -4.53
N THR A 66 -2.12 -3.39 -3.73
CA THR A 66 -1.61 -3.69 -2.40
C THR A 66 -2.72 -4.22 -1.49
N CYS A 67 -3.88 -3.58 -1.49
CA CYS A 67 -5.05 -4.05 -0.72
C CYS A 67 -5.55 -5.42 -1.17
N GLU A 68 -5.59 -5.68 -2.49
CA GLU A 68 -5.96 -7.00 -3.01
C GLU A 68 -4.96 -8.08 -2.61
N GLY A 69 -3.66 -7.78 -2.72
CA GLY A 69 -2.60 -8.66 -2.26
C GLY A 69 -2.74 -8.95 -0.76
N PHE A 70 -2.93 -7.92 0.05
CA PHE A 70 -3.09 -8.06 1.50
C PHE A 70 -4.29 -8.96 1.87
N LYS A 71 -5.43 -8.79 1.18
CA LYS A 71 -6.59 -9.67 1.36
C LYS A 71 -6.28 -11.12 0.96
N LYS A 72 -5.56 -11.33 -0.15
CA LYS A 72 -5.17 -12.67 -0.64
C LYS A 72 -4.20 -13.38 0.32
N LEU A 73 -3.31 -12.64 0.99
CA LEU A 73 -2.40 -13.19 2.00
C LEU A 73 -3.13 -13.84 3.18
N ARG A 74 -4.40 -13.44 3.43
CA ARG A 74 -5.12 -13.81 4.64
C ARG A 74 -4.26 -13.55 5.89
N ALA A 75 -3.72 -12.34 5.98
CA ALA A 75 -2.66 -11.97 6.92
C ALA A 75 -2.90 -12.42 8.37
N HIS A 76 -4.15 -12.41 8.84
CA HIS A 76 -4.52 -12.92 10.16
C HIS A 76 -4.14 -14.40 10.36
N ILE A 77 -4.46 -15.26 9.39
CA ILE A 77 -4.15 -16.70 9.42
C ILE A 77 -2.63 -16.90 9.29
N LEU A 78 -2.01 -16.15 8.39
CA LEU A 78 -0.56 -16.21 8.15
C LEU A 78 0.23 -15.85 9.41
N ILE A 79 -0.12 -14.76 10.11
CA ILE A 79 0.55 -14.36 11.35
C ILE A 79 0.39 -15.43 12.44
N GLN A 80 -0.79 -16.02 12.58
CA GLN A 80 -1.07 -16.97 13.66
C GLN A 80 -0.42 -18.35 13.45
N ASN A 81 -0.31 -18.79 12.20
CA ASN A 81 0.04 -20.18 11.90
C ASN A 81 1.41 -20.34 11.23
N GLU A 82 1.90 -19.30 10.56
CA GLU A 82 3.06 -19.37 9.67
C GLU A 82 4.16 -18.37 10.05
N ARG A 83 4.03 -17.66 11.17
CA ARG A 83 5.02 -16.70 11.65
C ARG A 83 5.41 -16.97 13.11
N PRO A 84 6.60 -16.49 13.54
CA PRO A 84 7.01 -16.56 14.93
C PRO A 84 5.98 -15.90 15.87
N GLN A 85 5.92 -16.38 17.11
CA GLN A 85 4.87 -16.04 18.08
C GLN A 85 4.77 -14.53 18.39
N ASP A 86 5.87 -13.81 18.37
CA ASP A 86 5.91 -12.37 18.63
C ASP A 86 5.21 -11.53 17.54
N PHE A 87 4.99 -12.09 16.35
CA PHE A 87 4.22 -11.41 15.30
C PHE A 87 2.73 -11.26 15.65
N ILE A 88 2.21 -11.94 16.68
CA ILE A 88 0.79 -11.80 17.07
C ILE A 88 0.44 -10.35 17.44
N GLU A 89 1.43 -9.55 17.85
CA GLU A 89 1.29 -8.13 18.15
C GLU A 89 0.86 -7.30 16.94
N LEU A 90 1.00 -7.83 15.71
CA LEU A 90 0.52 -7.20 14.48
C LEU A 90 -0.98 -7.41 14.24
N LEU A 91 -1.65 -8.33 14.96
CA LEU A 91 -3.07 -8.65 14.74
C LEU A 91 -4.01 -7.44 14.89
N PRO A 92 -3.85 -6.54 15.89
CA PRO A 92 -4.67 -5.33 15.98
C PRO A 92 -4.59 -4.45 14.72
N LYS A 93 -3.41 -4.34 14.10
CA LYS A 93 -3.21 -3.57 12.86
C LYS A 93 -3.83 -4.26 11.66
N ILE A 94 -3.71 -5.57 11.56
CA ILE A 94 -4.39 -6.37 10.53
C ILE A 94 -5.91 -6.18 10.63
N ASN A 95 -6.46 -6.18 11.84
CA ASN A 95 -7.89 -5.96 12.07
C ASN A 95 -8.32 -4.55 11.66
N ARG A 96 -7.54 -3.52 12.03
CA ARG A 96 -7.78 -2.14 11.57
C ARG A 96 -7.76 -2.02 10.05
N LEU A 97 -6.77 -2.60 9.38
CA LEU A 97 -6.67 -2.65 7.92
C LEU A 97 -7.88 -3.36 7.30
N GLY A 98 -8.29 -4.49 7.87
CA GLY A 98 -9.47 -5.25 7.46
C GLY A 98 -10.74 -4.39 7.45
N SER A 99 -10.97 -3.64 8.53
CA SER A 99 -12.11 -2.72 8.65
C SER A 99 -12.01 -1.55 7.67
N LEU A 100 -10.84 -0.93 7.57
CA LEU A 100 -10.61 0.22 6.70
C LEU A 100 -10.82 -0.13 5.21
N MET A 101 -10.30 -1.28 4.77
CA MET A 101 -10.48 -1.75 3.39
C MET A 101 -11.95 -2.06 3.04
N LYS A 102 -12.79 -2.47 4.00
CA LYS A 102 -14.20 -2.80 3.72
C LYS A 102 -15.02 -1.58 3.29
N MET A 103 -14.63 -0.36 3.67
CA MET A 103 -15.42 0.84 3.37
C MET A 103 -15.48 1.19 1.89
N HIS A 104 -14.33 1.23 1.20
CA HIS A 104 -14.26 1.72 -0.19
C HIS A 104 -13.38 0.87 -1.13
N SER A 105 -13.13 -0.40 -0.80
CA SER A 105 -12.30 -1.26 -1.67
C SER A 105 -12.88 -1.53 -3.06
N ASP A 106 -14.20 -1.61 -3.21
CA ASP A 106 -14.82 -1.80 -4.54
C ASP A 106 -14.68 -0.58 -5.45
N PRO A 107 -14.99 0.66 -4.99
CA PRO A 107 -14.68 1.87 -5.75
C PRO A 107 -13.21 1.97 -6.18
N LEU A 108 -12.27 1.66 -5.27
CA LEU A 108 -10.84 1.72 -5.56
C LEU A 108 -10.42 0.67 -6.61
N ARG A 109 -11.01 -0.53 -6.54
CA ARG A 109 -10.78 -1.60 -7.54
C ARG A 109 -11.29 -1.20 -8.93
N LYS A 110 -12.48 -0.61 -9.02
CA LYS A 110 -13.05 -0.11 -10.28
C LYS A 110 -12.15 0.98 -10.89
N PHE A 111 -11.82 1.98 -10.08
CA PHE A 111 -10.90 3.06 -10.46
C PHE A 111 -9.57 2.53 -11.05
N ARG A 112 -8.94 1.55 -10.40
CA ARG A 112 -7.72 0.92 -10.93
C ARG A 112 -7.98 0.30 -12.30
N ASN A 113 -9.03 -0.52 -12.44
CA ASN A 113 -9.31 -1.20 -13.71
C ASN A 113 -9.45 -0.18 -14.86
N ASP A 114 -10.07 0.97 -14.62
CA ASP A 114 -10.24 2.01 -15.65
C ASP A 114 -8.96 2.82 -15.96
N ILE A 115 -7.93 2.73 -15.12
CA ILE A 115 -6.66 3.43 -15.35
C ILE A 115 -5.64 2.56 -16.07
N PHE A 116 -5.57 1.27 -15.73
CA PHE A 116 -4.56 0.36 -16.29
C PHE A 116 -5.05 -0.47 -17.48
N HIS A 117 -6.34 -0.36 -17.82
CA HIS A 117 -6.88 -0.87 -19.08
C HIS A 117 -7.28 0.29 -20.01
N LEU A 118 -7.24 0.04 -21.32
CA LEU A 118 -7.65 1.03 -22.32
C LEU A 118 -9.10 1.46 -22.03
N ARG A 119 -9.32 2.77 -21.90
CA ARG A 119 -10.60 3.32 -21.43
C ARG A 119 -11.66 3.30 -22.53
N ASP A 120 -12.79 2.69 -22.23
CA ASP A 120 -14.05 2.93 -22.96
C ASP A 120 -14.90 4.04 -22.30
N ASN A 121 -14.62 4.39 -21.04
CA ASN A 121 -15.44 5.32 -20.25
C ASN A 121 -14.58 6.35 -19.49
N HIS A 122 -14.88 7.64 -19.67
CA HIS A 122 -14.08 8.75 -19.14
C HIS A 122 -14.49 9.19 -17.72
N GLY A 123 -15.60 8.70 -17.17
CA GLY A 123 -16.21 9.23 -15.94
C GLY A 123 -15.74 8.63 -14.61
N GLU A 124 -14.87 7.62 -14.59
CA GLU A 124 -14.60 6.85 -13.36
C GLU A 124 -13.65 7.55 -12.38
N LEU A 125 -12.75 8.42 -12.87
CA LEU A 125 -11.99 9.35 -12.02
C LEU A 125 -12.92 10.29 -11.26
N GLU A 126 -13.89 10.86 -11.98
CA GLU A 126 -14.87 11.77 -11.42
C GLU A 126 -15.81 11.04 -10.45
N ARG A 127 -16.24 9.80 -10.77
CA ARG A 127 -17.03 8.97 -9.86
C ARG A 127 -16.28 8.56 -8.59
N PHE A 128 -14.98 8.29 -8.69
CA PHE A 128 -14.17 7.98 -7.52
C PHE A 128 -14.09 9.20 -6.60
N LEU A 129 -13.78 10.37 -7.15
CA LEU A 129 -13.62 11.62 -6.40
C LEU A 129 -14.95 12.21 -5.89
N ASN A 130 -16.00 12.20 -6.70
CA ASN A 130 -17.30 12.85 -6.40
C ASN A 130 -18.33 11.89 -5.78
N GLY A 131 -18.04 10.60 -5.68
CA GLY A 131 -19.05 9.61 -5.30
C GLY A 131 -19.46 9.65 -3.82
N GLN A 132 -18.51 9.76 -2.90
CA GLN A 132 -18.77 9.99 -1.47
C GLN A 132 -17.74 10.96 -0.92
N HIS A 133 -18.17 11.83 0.01
CA HIS A 133 -17.25 12.69 0.76
C HIS A 133 -16.19 11.80 1.45
N ASN A 134 -14.93 12.21 1.38
CA ASN A 134 -13.78 11.65 2.13
C ASN A 134 -13.12 10.38 1.57
N ARG A 135 -13.38 9.95 0.32
CA ARG A 135 -12.66 8.80 -0.27
C ARG A 135 -11.16 9.03 -0.47
N LEU A 136 -10.77 10.27 -0.78
CA LEU A 136 -9.36 10.62 -0.88
C LEU A 136 -8.68 10.54 0.49
N GLU A 137 -9.29 11.15 1.51
CA GLU A 137 -8.81 11.08 2.90
C GLU A 137 -8.72 9.62 3.39
N TRP A 138 -9.72 8.81 3.08
CA TRP A 138 -9.71 7.37 3.35
C TRP A 138 -8.52 6.66 2.66
N ALA A 139 -8.24 6.97 1.40
CA ALA A 139 -7.11 6.38 0.68
C ALA A 139 -5.77 6.80 1.29
N GLU A 140 -5.67 8.03 1.79
CA GLU A 140 -4.49 8.51 2.52
C GLU A 140 -4.33 7.82 3.87
N GLU A 141 -5.41 7.65 4.63
CA GLU A 141 -5.39 6.87 5.86
C GLU A 141 -4.97 5.42 5.57
N LEU A 142 -5.54 4.81 4.53
CA LEU A 142 -5.23 3.45 4.14
C LEU A 142 -3.76 3.26 3.76
N GLN A 143 -3.20 4.19 2.98
CA GLN A 143 -1.78 4.23 2.68
C GLN A 143 -0.92 4.30 3.95
N THR A 144 -1.34 5.11 4.93
CA THR A 144 -0.61 5.31 6.19
C THR A 144 -0.63 4.03 7.04
N VAL A 145 -1.81 3.44 7.27
CA VAL A 145 -1.94 2.24 8.10
C VAL A 145 -1.24 1.03 7.45
N LEU A 146 -1.24 0.92 6.12
CA LEU A 146 -0.44 -0.09 5.41
C LEU A 146 1.06 0.13 5.63
N GLY A 147 1.52 1.39 5.58
CA GLY A 147 2.91 1.75 5.85
C GLY A 147 3.35 1.36 7.26
N ASP A 148 2.53 1.66 8.26
CA ASP A 148 2.79 1.26 9.65
C ASP A 148 2.90 -0.25 9.79
N PHE A 149 1.95 -0.99 9.19
CA PHE A 149 1.98 -2.46 9.20
C PHE A 149 3.27 -3.02 8.57
N PHE A 150 3.63 -2.57 7.36
CA PHE A 150 4.82 -3.08 6.69
C PHE A 150 6.11 -2.67 7.39
N SER A 151 6.14 -1.47 7.99
CA SER A 151 7.28 -1.02 8.78
C SER A 151 7.52 -1.95 9.98
N GLU A 152 6.48 -2.21 10.77
CA GLU A 152 6.60 -3.09 11.94
C GLU A 152 6.89 -4.53 11.56
N TYR A 153 6.20 -5.06 10.54
CA TYR A 153 6.45 -6.40 10.02
C TYR A 153 7.93 -6.59 9.65
N ARG A 154 8.55 -5.60 9.01
CA ARG A 154 9.98 -5.63 8.68
C ARG A 154 10.88 -5.60 9.91
N VAL A 155 10.54 -4.81 10.93
CA VAL A 155 11.29 -4.79 12.19
C VAL A 155 11.29 -6.18 12.82
N TYR A 156 10.13 -6.83 12.90
CA TYR A 156 10.04 -8.22 13.38
C TYR A 156 10.90 -9.16 12.54
N CYS A 157 10.81 -9.10 11.21
CA CYS A 157 11.65 -9.91 10.33
C CYS A 157 13.14 -9.71 10.60
N GLN A 158 13.59 -8.45 10.72
CA GLN A 158 14.99 -8.12 10.98
C GLN A 158 15.51 -8.67 12.30
N VAL A 159 14.68 -8.63 13.37
CA VAL A 159 15.04 -9.23 14.66
C VAL A 159 15.27 -10.74 14.50
N HIS A 160 14.36 -11.45 13.82
CA HIS A 160 14.50 -12.89 13.57
C HIS A 160 15.68 -13.22 12.67
N TYR A 161 15.88 -12.46 11.58
CA TYR A 161 17.06 -12.62 10.72
C TYR A 161 18.36 -12.45 11.51
N ALA A 162 18.42 -11.50 12.44
CA ALA A 162 19.60 -11.29 13.26
C ALA A 162 19.86 -12.45 14.23
N ILE A 163 18.82 -12.94 14.89
CA ILE A 163 18.91 -14.11 15.79
C ILE A 163 19.37 -15.36 15.02
N GLU A 164 18.92 -15.51 13.78
CA GLU A 164 19.24 -16.66 12.92
C GLU A 164 20.54 -16.50 12.11
N GLY A 165 21.21 -15.34 12.21
CA GLY A 165 22.46 -15.07 11.48
C GLY A 165 22.31 -14.79 9.98
N ARG A 166 21.08 -14.51 9.50
CA ARG A 166 20.71 -14.24 8.10
C ARG A 166 20.98 -12.79 7.70
N LYS A 167 22.25 -12.38 7.78
CA LYS A 167 22.67 -10.96 7.62
C LYS A 167 22.47 -10.41 6.21
N ASP A 168 22.54 -11.26 5.21
CA ASP A 168 22.28 -10.95 3.80
C ASP A 168 20.85 -10.46 3.55
N GLU A 169 19.91 -10.80 4.44
CA GLU A 169 18.50 -10.45 4.31
C GLU A 169 18.15 -9.09 4.97
N PHE A 170 19.13 -8.41 5.59
CA PHE A 170 18.91 -7.14 6.28
C PHE A 170 18.62 -5.95 5.35
N ILE A 171 19.19 -5.97 4.13
CA ILE A 171 19.12 -4.85 3.17
C ILE A 171 18.21 -5.25 2.03
N MET A 172 17.08 -4.56 1.93
CA MET A 172 16.16 -4.67 0.80
C MET A 172 16.64 -3.81 -0.37
#